data_AF-A0A9D0XLJ1-F1
#
_entry.id   AF-A0A9D0XLJ1-F1
#
_cell.length_a   1.000
_cell.length_b   1.000
_cell.length_c   1.000
_cell.angle_alpha   90.00
_cell.angle_beta   90.00
_cell.angle_gamma   90.00
#
_symmetry.space_group_name_H-M   'P 1'
#
loop_
_entity.id
_entity.type
_entity.pdbx_description
1 polymer ?
#
loop_
_entity_poly.entity_id
_entity_poly.type
_entity_poly.pdbx_seq_one_letter_code
_entity_poly.pdbx_strand_id
1 'polypeptide(L)'
;MKFLTFILTISLLLMLGCNEQVKEEVLTIEEEVNQLTTLEAKRLYLEKIHDDDQSVRDNETSAALVSKYGRNSEEYMNFVRRQWKQDSLNLERVEKYLSVYGHPTKEMGHLAAGTPWLVIHHAQGFETRVRNFERIYEAYLKGDIDDGAISFYLGRMYEVKNDGKRLRMKSPYKPDDEINLLIKELGLEKKQARVVQKMKNS
;
A
#
# COMPACT_ATOMS: atom_id res chain seq x y z
N MET A 1 -55.51 -42.19 18.78
CA MET A 1 -54.81 -41.12 19.55
C MET A 1 -53.32 -41.40 19.81
N LYS A 2 -52.79 -42.63 19.66
CA LYS A 2 -51.34 -42.92 19.87
C LYS A 2 -50.46 -42.75 18.62
N PHE A 3 -51.04 -42.74 17.42
CA PHE A 3 -50.30 -42.49 16.16
C PHE A 3 -50.13 -41.00 15.85
N LEU A 4 -51.06 -40.14 16.29
CA LEU A 4 -50.97 -38.70 16.07
C LEU A 4 -49.92 -38.03 16.98
N THR A 5 -49.72 -38.58 18.18
CA THR A 5 -48.66 -38.15 19.11
C THR A 5 -47.26 -38.57 18.66
N PHE A 6 -47.13 -39.65 17.88
CA PHE A 6 -45.83 -40.13 17.38
C PHE A 6 -45.31 -39.31 16.17
N ILE A 7 -46.23 -38.77 15.35
CA ILE A 7 -45.87 -37.88 14.23
C ILE A 7 -45.47 -36.49 14.75
N LEU A 8 -46.11 -36.02 15.84
CA LEU A 8 -45.78 -34.74 16.47
C LEU A 8 -44.40 -34.74 17.16
N THR A 9 -43.94 -35.87 17.67
CA THR A 9 -42.60 -35.97 18.29
C THR A 9 -41.46 -36.05 17.26
N ILE A 10 -41.70 -36.59 16.06
CA ILE A 10 -40.68 -36.65 15.00
C ILE A 10 -40.50 -35.29 14.29
N SER A 11 -41.57 -34.49 14.15
CA SER A 11 -41.46 -33.12 13.59
C SER A 11 -40.75 -32.13 14.51
N LEU A 12 -40.69 -32.39 15.82
CA LEU A 12 -40.03 -31.48 16.78
C LEU A 12 -38.49 -31.65 16.82
N LEU A 13 -37.97 -32.79 16.33
CA LEU A 13 -36.53 -33.08 16.32
C LEU A 13 -35.79 -32.55 15.08
N LEU A 14 -36.50 -32.12 14.03
CA LEU A 14 -35.90 -31.57 12.81
C LEU A 14 -35.62 -30.07 12.87
N MET A 15 -35.96 -29.38 13.96
CA MET A 15 -35.77 -27.93 14.14
C MET A 15 -34.53 -27.56 14.98
N LEU A 16 -33.69 -28.53 15.35
CA LEU A 16 -32.41 -28.29 16.05
C LEU A 16 -31.21 -28.25 15.09
N GLY A 17 -31.43 -27.91 13.82
CA GLY A 17 -30.35 -27.49 12.92
C GLY A 17 -29.90 -26.09 13.29
N CYS A 18 -29.00 -25.96 14.27
CA CYS A 18 -28.26 -24.73 14.49
C CYS A 18 -27.51 -24.38 13.20
N ASN A 19 -27.98 -23.37 12.48
CA ASN A 19 -27.20 -22.70 11.45
C ASN A 19 -26.15 -21.85 12.18
N GLU A 20 -25.07 -22.48 12.63
CA GLU A 20 -23.91 -21.79 13.15
C GLU A 20 -23.27 -21.08 11.95
N GLN A 21 -23.75 -19.86 11.68
CA GLN A 21 -23.05 -18.94 10.81
C GLN A 21 -21.70 -18.74 11.48
N VAL A 22 -20.68 -19.40 10.94
CA VAL A 22 -19.27 -19.10 11.21
C VAL A 22 -19.10 -17.63 10.85
N LYS A 23 -19.22 -16.76 11.86
CA LYS A 23 -18.82 -15.38 11.74
C LYS A 23 -17.32 -15.42 11.63
N GLU A 24 -16.83 -15.36 10.41
CA GLU A 24 -15.42 -15.10 10.14
C GLU A 24 -15.06 -13.83 10.91
N GLU A 25 -14.23 -13.95 11.94
CA GLU A 25 -13.78 -12.82 12.74
C GLU A 25 -12.83 -12.00 11.87
N VAL A 26 -13.33 -10.89 11.33
CA VAL A 26 -12.53 -9.97 10.53
C VAL A 26 -11.64 -9.20 11.49
N LEU A 27 -10.34 -9.55 11.51
CA LEU A 27 -9.34 -8.83 12.30
C LEU A 27 -9.28 -7.36 11.88
N THR A 28 -9.06 -6.49 12.86
CA THR A 28 -8.67 -5.10 12.60
C THR A 28 -7.25 -5.05 12.03
N ILE A 29 -6.90 -3.98 11.31
CA ILE A 29 -5.52 -3.77 10.79
C ILE A 29 -4.49 -3.80 11.93
N GLU A 30 -4.87 -3.33 13.12
CA GLU A 30 -4.00 -3.38 14.28
C GLU A 30 -3.72 -4.82 14.74
N GLU A 31 -4.75 -5.66 14.77
CA GLU A 31 -4.60 -7.08 15.09
C GLU A 31 -3.86 -7.84 13.98
N GLU A 32 -4.16 -7.56 12.70
CA GLU A 32 -3.44 -8.11 11.55
C GLU A 32 -1.93 -7.89 11.70
N VAL A 33 -1.52 -6.65 12.00
CA VAL A 33 -0.10 -6.28 12.09
C VAL A 33 0.54 -6.83 13.36
N ASN A 34 -0.11 -6.74 14.52
CA ASN A 34 0.51 -7.13 15.80
C ASN A 34 0.80 -8.64 15.91
N GLN A 35 0.11 -9.46 15.11
CA GLN A 35 0.31 -10.92 15.09
C GLN A 35 1.47 -11.38 14.19
N LEU A 36 2.13 -10.47 13.44
CA LEU A 36 3.23 -10.79 12.52
C LEU A 36 4.56 -11.06 13.26
N THR A 37 4.65 -12.21 13.93
CA THR A 37 5.77 -12.54 14.82
C THR A 37 7.02 -13.08 14.10
N THR A 38 6.90 -13.56 12.86
CA THR A 38 8.00 -14.16 12.10
C THR A 38 8.36 -13.33 10.86
N LEU A 39 9.59 -13.50 10.35
CA LEU A 39 10.04 -12.87 9.11
C LEU A 39 9.14 -13.28 7.93
N GLU A 40 8.75 -14.56 7.88
CA GLU A 40 7.87 -15.10 6.85
C GLU A 40 6.45 -14.52 6.90
N ALA A 41 5.87 -14.36 8.10
CA ALA A 41 4.56 -13.75 8.25
C ALA A 41 4.57 -12.28 7.77
N LYS A 42 5.62 -11.53 8.12
CA LYS A 42 5.81 -10.14 7.66
C LYS A 42 5.97 -10.06 6.14
N ARG A 43 6.76 -10.96 5.56
CA ARG A 43 6.91 -11.09 4.12
C ARG A 43 5.55 -11.31 3.46
N LEU A 44 4.87 -12.40 3.79
CA LEU A 44 3.57 -12.75 3.20
C LEU A 44 2.52 -11.64 3.35
N TYR A 45 2.53 -10.93 4.48
CA TYR A 45 1.65 -9.78 4.69
C TYR A 45 1.91 -8.65 3.68
N LEU A 46 3.18 -8.27 3.47
CA LEU A 46 3.57 -7.22 2.53
C LEU A 46 3.40 -7.64 1.08
N GLU A 47 3.62 -8.92 0.75
CA GLU A 47 3.37 -9.44 -0.59
C GLU A 47 1.87 -9.45 -0.92
N LYS A 48 1.02 -9.81 0.05
CA LYS A 48 -0.43 -9.69 -0.11
C LYS A 48 -0.85 -8.24 -0.39
N ILE A 49 -0.29 -7.27 0.34
CA ILE A 49 -0.60 -5.85 0.09
C ILE A 49 -0.18 -5.43 -1.31
N HIS A 50 0.98 -5.89 -1.78
CA HIS A 50 1.43 -5.65 -3.14
C HIS A 50 0.46 -6.23 -4.17
N ASP A 51 0.03 -7.48 -4.00
CA ASP A 51 -0.92 -8.11 -4.91
C ASP A 51 -2.26 -7.37 -4.92
N ASP A 52 -2.76 -6.98 -3.74
CA ASP A 52 -3.96 -6.18 -3.61
C ASP A 52 -3.79 -4.81 -4.32
N ASP A 53 -2.63 -4.16 -4.21
CA ASP A 53 -2.29 -2.91 -4.93
C ASP A 53 -2.30 -3.12 -6.45
N GLN A 54 -1.63 -4.16 -6.96
CA GLN A 54 -1.53 -4.38 -8.40
C GLN A 54 -2.86 -4.88 -9.02
N SER A 55 -3.70 -5.59 -8.26
CA SER A 55 -4.96 -6.18 -8.76
C SER A 55 -5.97 -5.16 -9.29
N VAL A 56 -5.90 -3.91 -8.83
CA VAL A 56 -6.81 -2.84 -9.26
C VAL A 56 -6.24 -1.99 -10.40
N ARG A 57 -5.04 -2.30 -10.90
CA ARG A 57 -4.30 -1.52 -11.91
C ARG A 57 -4.38 -2.18 -13.29
N ASP A 58 -5.59 -2.28 -13.82
CA ASP A 58 -5.83 -2.78 -15.17
C ASP A 58 -5.82 -1.64 -16.20
N ASN A 59 -4.67 -1.48 -16.87
CA ASN A 59 -4.47 -0.47 -17.90
C ASN A 59 -5.30 -0.72 -19.16
N GLU A 60 -5.58 -1.98 -19.50
CA GLU A 60 -6.37 -2.34 -20.68
C GLU A 60 -7.84 -1.97 -20.45
N THR A 61 -8.38 -2.34 -19.29
CA THR A 61 -9.74 -1.93 -18.89
C THR A 61 -9.84 -0.41 -18.80
N SER A 62 -8.86 0.26 -18.19
CA SER A 62 -8.82 1.73 -18.12
C SER A 62 -8.90 2.38 -19.51
N ALA A 63 -8.06 1.92 -20.46
CA ALA A 63 -8.04 2.42 -21.83
C ALA A 63 -9.37 2.14 -22.57
N ALA A 64 -9.93 0.94 -22.42
CA ALA A 64 -11.20 0.56 -23.02
C ALA A 64 -12.36 1.42 -22.51
N LEU A 65 -12.42 1.68 -21.19
CA LEU A 65 -13.43 2.54 -20.58
C LEU A 65 -13.33 3.98 -21.08
N VAL A 66 -12.11 4.53 -21.14
CA VAL A 66 -11.88 5.90 -21.66
C VAL A 66 -12.28 5.99 -23.13
N SER A 67 -11.93 5.00 -23.95
CA SER A 67 -12.26 4.97 -25.38
C SER A 67 -13.77 4.90 -25.64
N LYS A 68 -14.48 4.09 -24.86
CA LYS A 68 -15.92 3.84 -25.05
C LYS A 68 -16.82 4.90 -24.42
N TYR A 69 -16.47 5.39 -23.24
CA TYR A 69 -17.36 6.22 -22.40
C TYR A 69 -16.78 7.61 -22.09
N GLY A 70 -15.47 7.81 -22.23
CA GLY A 70 -14.78 9.06 -21.91
C GLY A 70 -14.30 9.15 -20.46
N ARG A 71 -13.36 10.08 -20.18
CA ARG A 71 -12.73 10.24 -18.85
C ARG A 71 -13.66 10.76 -17.75
N ASN A 72 -14.78 11.36 -18.11
CA ASN A 72 -15.74 11.91 -17.15
C ASN A 72 -16.97 10.99 -16.98
N SER A 73 -16.95 9.79 -17.56
CA SER A 73 -18.07 8.86 -17.49
C SER A 73 -18.19 8.22 -16.12
N GLU A 74 -19.40 7.77 -15.76
CA GLU A 74 -19.62 7.08 -14.49
C GLU A 74 -18.81 5.77 -14.42
N GLU A 75 -18.68 5.04 -15.53
CA GLU A 75 -17.95 3.77 -15.62
C GLU A 75 -16.45 3.98 -15.33
N TYR A 76 -15.84 4.98 -15.94
CA TYR A 76 -14.44 5.30 -15.67
C TYR A 76 -14.26 5.83 -14.24
N MET A 77 -15.18 6.68 -13.75
CA MET A 77 -15.12 7.17 -12.38
C MET A 77 -15.34 6.05 -11.34
N ASN A 78 -16.15 5.04 -11.64
CA ASN A 78 -16.32 3.83 -10.82
C ASN A 78 -15.01 3.02 -10.77
N PHE A 79 -14.31 2.87 -11.91
CA PHE A 79 -12.99 2.23 -11.97
C PHE A 79 -11.97 2.97 -11.09
N VAL A 80 -11.86 4.29 -11.24
CA VAL A 80 -10.95 5.13 -10.46
C VAL A 80 -11.27 5.08 -8.95
N ARG A 81 -12.56 5.12 -8.58
CA ARG A 81 -12.98 5.00 -7.18
C ARG A 81 -12.57 3.68 -6.53
N ARG A 82 -12.58 2.57 -7.27
CA ARG A 82 -12.08 1.27 -6.76
C ARG A 82 -10.58 1.33 -6.49
N GLN A 83 -9.80 1.94 -7.38
CA GLN A 83 -8.37 2.14 -7.18
C GLN A 83 -8.10 2.96 -5.92
N TRP A 84 -8.74 4.13 -5.78
CA TRP A 84 -8.56 4.99 -4.61
C TRP A 84 -8.93 4.31 -3.29
N LYS A 85 -10.00 3.51 -3.30
CA LYS A 85 -10.40 2.73 -2.12
C LYS A 85 -9.30 1.75 -1.72
N GLN A 86 -8.75 1.01 -2.70
CA GLN A 86 -7.68 0.06 -2.44
C GLN A 86 -6.38 0.75 -2.00
N ASP A 87 -6.01 1.85 -2.66
CA ASP A 87 -4.82 2.65 -2.31
C ASP A 87 -4.89 3.16 -0.86
N SER A 88 -6.07 3.64 -0.44
CA SER A 88 -6.30 4.11 0.94
C SER A 88 -6.15 2.99 1.96
N LEU A 89 -6.73 1.82 1.68
CA LEU A 89 -6.66 0.65 2.57
C LEU A 89 -5.21 0.13 2.68
N ASN A 90 -4.51 0.01 1.56
CA ASN A 90 -3.13 -0.43 1.52
C ASN A 90 -2.20 0.55 2.24
N LEU A 91 -2.43 1.85 2.09
CA LEU A 91 -1.69 2.88 2.80
C LEU A 91 -1.82 2.73 4.31
N GLU A 92 -3.04 2.52 4.83
CA GLU A 92 -3.28 2.35 6.26
C GLU A 92 -2.52 1.13 6.81
N ARG A 93 -2.56 0.01 6.09
CA ARG A 93 -1.84 -1.21 6.42
C ARG A 93 -0.32 -1.03 6.42
N VAL A 94 0.22 -0.39 5.38
CA VAL A 94 1.66 -0.10 5.27
C VAL A 94 2.11 0.87 6.36
N GLU A 95 1.37 1.95 6.61
CA GLU A 95 1.72 2.90 7.66
C GLU A 95 1.67 2.25 9.05
N LYS A 96 0.69 1.37 9.32
CA LYS A 96 0.66 0.60 10.56
C LYS A 96 1.84 -0.35 10.65
N TYR A 97 2.13 -1.15 9.61
CA TYR A 97 3.29 -2.04 9.57
C TYR A 97 4.60 -1.28 9.86
N LEU A 98 4.83 -0.17 9.14
CA LEU A 98 6.03 0.64 9.29
C LEU A 98 6.16 1.26 10.69
N SER A 99 5.03 1.57 11.35
CA SER A 99 5.04 2.12 12.71
C SER A 99 5.47 1.08 13.76
N VAL A 100 5.16 -0.19 13.53
CA VAL A 100 5.44 -1.30 14.48
C VAL A 100 6.82 -1.91 14.21
N TYR A 101 7.17 -2.15 12.94
CA TYR A 101 8.34 -2.94 12.56
C TYR A 101 9.44 -2.14 11.85
N GLY A 102 9.18 -0.89 11.46
CA GLY A 102 10.06 -0.16 10.56
C GLY A 102 9.96 -0.68 9.12
N HIS A 103 10.91 -0.27 8.26
CA HIS A 103 10.92 -0.70 6.87
C HIS A 103 11.35 -2.17 6.75
N PRO A 104 10.68 -3.00 5.93
CA PRO A 104 11.14 -4.34 5.61
C PRO A 104 12.53 -4.33 4.98
N THR A 105 13.37 -5.28 5.35
CA THR A 105 14.71 -5.40 4.76
C THR A 105 14.67 -6.28 3.51
N LYS A 106 15.70 -6.18 2.67
CA LYS A 106 15.87 -7.05 1.49
C LYS A 106 15.89 -8.55 1.78
N GLU A 107 16.11 -8.97 3.03
CA GLU A 107 16.03 -10.38 3.45
C GLU A 107 14.62 -10.95 3.31
N MET A 108 13.59 -10.10 3.37
CA MET A 108 12.21 -10.49 3.09
C MET A 108 11.92 -10.62 1.58
N GLY A 109 12.90 -10.36 0.71
CA GLY A 109 12.74 -10.36 -0.74
C GLY A 109 12.37 -9.00 -1.30
N HIS A 110 12.68 -8.79 -2.58
CA HIS A 110 12.50 -7.50 -3.27
C HIS A 110 11.06 -7.01 -3.29
N LEU A 111 10.09 -7.92 -3.38
CA LEU A 111 8.68 -7.57 -3.45
C LEU A 111 8.20 -6.99 -2.12
N ALA A 112 8.40 -7.72 -1.01
CA ALA A 112 8.07 -7.24 0.32
C ALA A 112 8.86 -5.97 0.71
N ALA A 113 10.16 -5.91 0.39
CA ALA A 113 10.97 -4.71 0.62
C ALA A 113 10.48 -3.51 -0.20
N GLY A 114 9.98 -3.73 -1.42
CA GLY A 114 9.47 -2.70 -2.30
C GLY A 114 8.04 -2.23 -1.99
N THR A 115 7.20 -3.07 -1.38
CA THR A 115 5.77 -2.75 -1.14
C THR A 115 5.55 -1.39 -0.47
N PRO A 116 6.28 -0.98 0.59
CA PRO A 116 5.98 0.26 1.28
C PRO A 116 6.11 1.51 0.41
N TRP A 117 7.22 1.67 -0.30
CA TRP A 117 7.41 2.84 -1.16
C TRP A 117 6.42 2.82 -2.34
N LEU A 118 6.12 1.63 -2.88
CA LEU A 118 5.14 1.41 -3.94
C LEU A 118 3.77 1.95 -3.54
N VAL A 119 3.24 1.47 -2.43
CA VAL A 119 1.93 1.89 -1.90
C VAL A 119 1.92 3.39 -1.57
N ILE A 120 2.96 3.89 -0.89
CA ILE A 120 3.00 5.30 -0.46
C ILE A 120 3.07 6.24 -1.67
N HIS A 121 3.74 5.88 -2.77
CA HIS A 121 3.75 6.74 -3.96
C HIS A 121 2.43 6.73 -4.73
N HIS A 122 1.55 5.75 -4.52
CA HIS A 122 0.20 5.71 -5.08
C HIS A 122 -0.79 6.55 -4.28
N ALA A 123 -0.53 6.77 -2.99
CA ALA A 123 -1.41 7.51 -2.11
C ALA A 123 -1.80 8.90 -2.65
N GLN A 124 -3.00 9.36 -2.32
CA GLN A 124 -3.45 10.68 -2.74
C GLN A 124 -2.73 11.78 -1.93
N GLY A 125 -2.29 12.83 -2.62
CA GLY A 125 -1.78 14.06 -2.01
C GLY A 125 -0.29 14.07 -1.62
N PHE A 126 0.30 15.26 -1.65
CA PHE A 126 1.71 15.50 -1.35
C PHE A 126 2.08 15.16 0.11
N GLU A 127 1.21 15.55 1.06
CA GLU A 127 1.46 15.41 2.51
C GLU A 127 1.68 13.95 2.96
N THR A 128 0.97 13.00 2.35
CA THR A 128 1.15 11.57 2.62
C THR A 128 2.55 11.09 2.30
N ARG A 129 3.14 11.61 1.23
CA ARG A 129 4.50 11.27 0.85
C ARG A 129 5.48 11.99 1.78
N VAL A 130 5.28 13.27 2.07
CA VAL A 130 6.12 14.05 3.00
C VAL A 130 6.21 13.46 4.40
N ARG A 131 5.11 12.93 4.96
CA ARG A 131 5.10 12.31 6.29
C ARG A 131 5.83 10.96 6.33
N ASN A 132 5.93 10.26 5.19
CA ASN A 132 6.64 8.98 5.09
C ASN A 132 8.06 9.10 4.52
N PHE A 133 8.43 10.25 3.98
CA PHE A 133 9.74 10.47 3.33
C PHE A 133 10.92 9.96 4.17
N GLU A 134 10.95 10.24 5.47
CA GLU A 134 12.09 9.84 6.31
C GLU A 134 12.27 8.32 6.36
N ARG A 135 11.18 7.55 6.37
CA ARG A 135 11.20 6.08 6.37
C ARG A 135 11.67 5.52 5.03
N ILE A 136 11.18 6.09 3.93
CA ILE A 136 11.55 5.67 2.58
C ILE A 136 13.01 6.05 2.27
N TYR A 137 13.44 7.24 2.68
CA TYR A 137 14.82 7.67 2.50
C TYR A 137 15.79 6.84 3.35
N GLU A 138 15.40 6.46 4.57
CA GLU A 138 16.17 5.52 5.39
C GLU A 138 16.32 4.16 4.72
N ALA A 139 15.26 3.62 4.11
CA ALA A 139 15.29 2.36 3.36
C ALA A 139 16.26 2.43 2.17
N TYR A 140 16.27 3.55 1.45
CA TYR A 140 17.23 3.80 0.37
C TYR A 140 18.67 3.81 0.88
N LEU A 141 18.96 4.54 1.97
CA LEU A 141 20.31 4.59 2.54
C LEU A 141 20.79 3.22 3.05
N LYS A 142 19.86 2.34 3.46
CA LYS A 142 20.14 0.96 3.88
C LYS A 142 20.28 -0.02 2.71
N GLY A 143 19.94 0.41 1.48
CA GLY A 143 19.93 -0.46 0.30
C GLY A 143 18.79 -1.47 0.30
N ASP A 144 17.71 -1.21 1.04
CA ASP A 144 16.48 -2.01 1.00
C ASP A 144 15.63 -1.66 -0.23
N ILE A 145 15.83 -0.45 -0.79
CA ILE A 145 15.33 -0.01 -2.09
C ILE A 145 16.46 0.65 -2.88
N ASP A 146 16.38 0.60 -4.21
CA ASP A 146 17.42 1.14 -5.10
C ASP A 146 17.23 2.63 -5.45
N ASP A 147 18.17 3.17 -6.22
CA ASP A 147 18.18 4.54 -6.73
C ASP A 147 16.99 4.82 -7.65
N GLY A 148 16.59 3.85 -8.45
CA GLY A 148 15.39 3.91 -9.30
C GLY A 148 14.11 4.11 -8.49
N ALA A 149 13.92 3.34 -7.42
CA ALA A 149 12.76 3.41 -6.54
C ALA A 149 12.66 4.77 -5.83
N ILE A 150 13.75 5.25 -5.23
CA ILE A 150 13.74 6.55 -4.54
C ILE A 150 13.59 7.72 -5.52
N SER A 151 14.22 7.65 -6.70
CA SER A 151 14.06 8.69 -7.73
C SER A 151 12.61 8.72 -8.24
N PHE A 152 12.01 7.55 -8.51
CA PHE A 152 10.61 7.47 -8.91
C PHE A 152 9.68 8.05 -7.84
N TYR A 153 9.86 7.65 -6.59
CA TYR A 153 9.09 8.15 -5.45
C TYR A 153 9.12 9.68 -5.35
N LEU A 154 10.33 10.27 -5.39
CA LEU A 154 10.53 11.71 -5.33
C LEU A 154 10.04 12.42 -6.60
N GLY A 155 10.20 11.81 -7.77
CA GLY A 155 9.67 12.32 -9.03
C GLY A 155 8.15 12.41 -9.00
N ARG A 156 7.45 11.39 -8.49
CA ARG A 156 5.99 11.43 -8.26
C ARG A 156 5.60 12.50 -7.27
N MET A 157 6.36 12.69 -6.18
CA MET A 157 6.14 13.81 -5.25
C MET A 157 6.25 15.16 -5.98
N TYR A 158 7.27 15.32 -6.81
CA TYR A 158 7.50 16.55 -7.57
C TYR A 158 6.36 16.82 -8.55
N GLU A 159 5.91 15.81 -9.30
CA GLU A 159 4.77 15.94 -10.20
C GLU A 159 3.51 16.38 -9.45
N VAL A 160 3.20 15.77 -8.29
CA VAL A 160 2.04 16.17 -7.48
C VAL A 160 2.16 17.62 -6.99
N LYS A 161 3.35 18.05 -6.57
CA LYS A 161 3.60 19.44 -6.11
C LYS A 161 3.54 20.47 -7.23
N ASN A 162 3.80 20.08 -8.47
CA ASN A 162 3.98 20.97 -9.61
C ASN A 162 2.97 20.73 -10.74
N ASP A 163 1.72 20.38 -10.39
CA ASP A 163 0.60 20.22 -11.34
C ASP A 163 0.91 19.27 -12.52
N GLY A 164 1.54 18.13 -12.21
CA GLY A 164 1.90 17.09 -13.17
C GLY A 164 3.16 17.37 -13.99
N LYS A 165 3.88 18.48 -13.73
CA LYS A 165 5.15 18.76 -14.40
C LYS A 165 6.25 17.84 -13.87
N ARG A 166 7.03 17.27 -14.79
CA ARG A 166 8.24 16.52 -14.47
C ARG A 166 9.43 17.44 -14.30
N LEU A 167 10.34 17.06 -13.39
CA LEU A 167 11.64 17.69 -13.27
C LEU A 167 12.38 17.57 -14.61
N ARG A 168 13.07 18.64 -15.01
CA ARG A 168 13.90 18.67 -16.22
C ARG A 168 15.35 18.90 -15.83
N MET A 169 16.22 17.99 -16.23
CA MET A 169 17.65 18.07 -15.99
C MET A 169 18.41 17.98 -17.31
N LYS A 170 19.58 18.63 -17.38
CA LYS A 170 20.47 18.47 -18.53
C LYS A 170 21.25 17.18 -18.38
N SER A 171 21.25 16.36 -19.42
CA SER A 171 22.06 15.13 -19.48
C SER A 171 23.52 15.42 -19.88
N PRO A 172 24.47 14.56 -19.48
CA PRO A 172 24.29 13.42 -18.57
C PRO A 172 24.23 13.87 -17.09
N TYR A 173 23.51 13.10 -16.26
CA TYR A 173 23.51 13.24 -14.80
C TYR A 173 23.55 11.86 -14.15
N LYS A 174 24.04 11.79 -12.91
CA LYS A 174 24.02 10.57 -12.07
C LYS A 174 22.71 10.48 -11.29
N PRO A 175 22.27 9.28 -10.87
CA PRO A 175 21.08 9.12 -10.03
C PRO A 175 21.09 10.02 -8.78
N ASP A 176 22.24 10.13 -8.10
CA ASP A 176 22.39 11.01 -6.93
C ASP A 176 22.17 12.49 -7.25
N ASP A 177 22.53 12.95 -8.45
CA ASP A 177 22.30 14.34 -8.87
C ASP A 177 20.78 14.63 -8.94
N GLU A 178 20.01 13.68 -9.48
CA GLU A 178 18.55 13.77 -9.59
C GLU A 178 17.87 13.68 -8.22
N ILE A 179 18.26 12.71 -7.40
CA ILE A 179 17.71 12.53 -6.04
C ILE A 179 17.94 13.79 -5.21
N ASN A 180 19.16 14.35 -5.22
CA ASN A 180 19.48 15.55 -4.45
C ASN A 180 18.73 16.78 -4.96
N LEU A 181 18.59 16.93 -6.29
CA LEU A 181 17.80 18.02 -6.85
C LEU A 181 16.31 17.90 -6.50
N LEU A 182 15.73 16.70 -6.59
CA LEU A 182 14.35 16.46 -6.19
C LEU A 182 14.13 16.77 -4.72
N ILE A 183 15.01 16.30 -3.82
CA ILE A 183 14.92 16.60 -2.37
C ILE A 183 14.93 18.12 -2.14
N LYS A 184 15.80 18.85 -2.83
CA LYS A 184 15.87 20.31 -2.76
C LYS A 184 14.60 20.99 -3.25
N GLU A 185 14.14 20.67 -4.46
CA GLU A 185 12.93 21.26 -5.05
C GLU A 185 11.66 20.94 -4.24
N LEU A 186 11.66 19.81 -3.55
CA LEU A 186 10.58 19.40 -2.67
C LEU A 186 10.64 20.06 -1.29
N GLY A 187 11.77 20.64 -0.88
CA GLY A 187 11.98 21.25 0.44
C GLY A 187 12.18 20.21 1.55
N LEU A 188 12.80 19.07 1.23
CA LEU A 188 12.95 17.91 2.11
C LEU A 188 14.34 17.83 2.79
N GLU A 189 15.22 18.81 2.58
CA GLU A 189 16.62 18.80 3.05
C GLU A 189 16.70 18.66 4.58
N LYS A 190 15.82 19.33 5.32
CA LYS A 190 15.77 19.19 6.79
C LYS A 190 15.42 17.76 7.22
N LYS A 191 14.50 17.10 6.50
CA LYS A 191 14.13 15.70 6.77
C LYS A 191 15.28 14.77 6.40
N GLN A 192 15.90 15.00 5.24
CA GLN A 192 17.07 14.26 4.77
C GLN A 192 18.21 14.30 5.80
N ALA A 193 18.55 15.50 6.29
CA ALA A 193 19.58 15.71 7.28
C ALA A 193 19.30 14.97 8.59
N ARG A 194 18.03 14.93 9.05
CA ARG A 194 17.64 14.17 10.23
C ARG A 194 17.88 12.66 10.06
N VAL A 195 17.51 12.09 8.91
CA VAL A 195 17.75 10.67 8.64
C VAL A 195 19.24 10.37 8.58
N VAL A 196 20.02 11.20 7.88
CA VAL A 196 21.48 11.04 7.80
C VAL A 196 22.14 11.12 9.19
N GLN A 197 21.70 12.04 10.05
CA GLN A 197 22.21 12.14 11.42
C GLN A 197 21.82 10.93 12.27
N LYS A 198 20.58 10.44 12.14
CA LYS A 198 20.12 9.22 12.81
C LYS A 198 20.99 8.02 12.42
N MET A 199 21.29 7.86 11.14
CA MET A 199 22.11 6.76 10.61
C MET A 199 23.56 6.80 11.07
N LYS A 200 24.12 7.98 11.36
CA LYS A 200 25.47 8.12 11.92
C LYS A 200 25.56 7.75 13.40
N ASN A 201 24.43 7.79 14.10
CA ASN A 201 24.33 7.57 15.55
C ASN A 201 23.83 6.16 15.91
N SER A 202 23.52 5.33 14.91
CA SER A 202 23.04 3.95 15.08
C SER A 202 24.16 2.97 14.80
#